data_AF-A0A3L7P3V6-F1
#
_entry.id   AF-A0A3L7P3V6-F1
#
_cell.length_a   1.000
_cell.length_b   1.000
_cell.length_c   1.000
_cell.angle_alpha   90.00
_cell.angle_beta   90.00
_cell.angle_gamma   90.00
#
_symmetry.space_group_name_H-M   'P 1'
#
loop_
_entity.id
_entity.type
_entity.pdbx_description
1 polymer ?
#
loop_
_entity_poly.entity_id
_entity_poly.type
_entity_poly.pdbx_seq_one_letter_code
_entity_poly.pdbx_strand_id
1 'polypeptide(L)'
;MATWNSSNDCHYDLGTEIQISALNGVVIIQSHNALSTGYIKFEADQSISQSVGTASLGIFNDLENGAIMLGTSGPAGTISLCTPGPGLASSLGLSPEGLFLCSGPGEASAAITMSAEKLELSMGPPGTGSMITMTDESITFKVGEVVISITPEGIVSTSPTVEVNCEDTNISISAEGINEQVAEVTREMNVEGHNFTAAETEFNVGVEGFVGEGPVKASETEGAEAQNSTMHANIADAMDTRIGAILITA
;
A
#
# COMPACT_ATOMS: atom_id res chain seq x y z
N MET A 1 3.48 -49.42 -38.89
CA MET A 1 2.14 -48.82 -38.67
C MET A 1 1.31 -49.93 -38.04
N ALA A 2 1.18 -49.92 -36.70
CA ALA A 2 0.41 -50.93 -35.99
C ALA A 2 -0.93 -50.29 -35.58
N THR A 3 -2.01 -50.76 -36.17
CA THR A 3 -3.38 -50.41 -35.81
C THR A 3 -3.77 -51.24 -34.59
N TRP A 4 -3.97 -50.58 -33.45
CA TRP A 4 -4.56 -51.19 -32.27
C TRP A 4 -6.09 -51.04 -32.38
N ASN A 5 -6.78 -52.14 -32.70
CA ASN A 5 -8.25 -52.23 -32.63
C ASN A 5 -8.62 -52.74 -31.23
N SER A 6 -9.00 -51.85 -30.32
CA SER A 6 -9.76 -52.26 -29.14
C SER A 6 -11.23 -52.46 -29.57
N SER A 7 -11.71 -53.69 -29.41
CA SER A 7 -13.10 -54.04 -29.63
C SER A 7 -13.97 -53.35 -28.57
N ASN A 8 -14.95 -52.57 -29.04
CA ASN A 8 -16.03 -52.04 -28.23
C ASN A 8 -16.98 -53.17 -27.81
N ASP A 9 -16.73 -53.77 -26.64
CA ASP A 9 -17.79 -54.40 -25.83
C ASP A 9 -18.18 -53.41 -24.73
N CYS A 10 -19.18 -52.57 -25.01
CA CYS A 10 -19.72 -51.64 -24.04
C CYS A 10 -20.71 -52.36 -23.12
N HIS A 11 -20.25 -52.78 -21.94
CA HIS A 11 -21.14 -52.97 -20.80
C HIS A 11 -21.59 -51.59 -20.31
N TYR A 12 -22.88 -51.27 -20.47
CA TYR A 12 -23.49 -50.09 -19.85
C TYR A 12 -23.64 -50.33 -18.35
N ASP A 13 -22.53 -50.22 -17.63
CA ASP A 13 -22.57 -49.90 -16.21
C ASP A 13 -22.75 -48.37 -16.10
N LEU A 14 -23.38 -47.87 -15.04
CA LEU A 14 -23.54 -46.42 -14.76
C LEU A 14 -22.20 -45.73 -14.40
N GLY A 15 -21.10 -46.24 -14.96
CA GLY A 15 -19.75 -45.77 -14.75
C GLY A 15 -19.47 -44.49 -15.54
N THR A 16 -18.60 -43.67 -14.98
CA THR A 16 -18.01 -42.52 -15.65
C THR A 16 -17.33 -42.98 -16.95
N GLU A 17 -17.83 -42.54 -18.10
CA GLU A 17 -17.16 -42.79 -19.38
C GLU A 17 -16.00 -41.82 -19.51
N ILE A 18 -14.78 -42.37 -19.59
CA ILE A 18 -13.56 -41.59 -19.83
C ILE A 18 -13.16 -41.79 -21.29
N GLN A 19 -13.30 -40.75 -22.10
CA GLN A 19 -12.79 -40.75 -23.45
C GLN A 19 -11.36 -40.20 -23.46
N ILE A 20 -10.41 -41.04 -23.86
CA ILE A 20 -9.03 -40.63 -24.14
C ILE A 20 -8.87 -40.60 -25.66
N SER A 21 -8.67 -39.42 -26.22
CA SER A 21 -8.37 -39.27 -27.65
C SER A 21 -6.98 -38.67 -27.82
N ALA A 22 -6.20 -39.24 -28.75
CA ALA A 22 -4.91 -38.71 -29.15
C ALA A 22 -5.01 -38.27 -30.60
N LEU A 23 -5.20 -36.97 -30.84
CA LEU A 23 -5.23 -36.40 -32.19
C LEU A 23 -4.05 -35.45 -32.34
N ASN A 24 -3.18 -35.71 -33.31
CA ASN A 24 -2.00 -34.88 -33.60
C ASN A 24 -1.06 -34.66 -32.39
N GLY A 25 -0.93 -35.67 -31.52
CA GLY A 25 -0.07 -35.58 -30.32
C GLY A 25 -0.69 -34.87 -29.12
N VAL A 26 -1.94 -34.41 -29.23
CA VAL A 26 -2.71 -33.87 -28.10
C VAL A 26 -3.53 -35.01 -27.49
N VAL A 27 -3.30 -35.31 -26.21
CA VAL A 27 -4.12 -36.23 -25.43
C VAL A 27 -5.24 -35.42 -24.76
N ILE A 28 -6.47 -35.67 -25.15
CA ILE A 28 -7.67 -35.10 -24.54
C ILE A 28 -8.31 -36.18 -23.69
N ILE A 29 -8.47 -35.91 -22.39
CA ILE A 29 -9.18 -36.79 -21.45
C ILE A 29 -10.45 -36.05 -21.03
N GLN A 30 -11.60 -36.59 -21.39
CA GLN A 30 -12.91 -36.03 -21.06
C GLN A 30 -13.72 -37.05 -20.26
N SER A 31 -14.35 -36.58 -19.19
CA SER A 31 -15.34 -37.35 -18.43
C SER A 31 -16.73 -36.97 -18.91
N HIS A 32 -17.48 -37.95 -19.41
CA HIS A 32 -18.88 -37.80 -19.74
C HIS A 32 -19.72 -38.32 -18.56
N ASN A 33 -19.95 -37.46 -17.55
CA ASN A 33 -21.10 -37.46 -16.64
C ASN A 33 -20.89 -36.44 -15.49
N ALA A 34 -21.84 -35.51 -15.31
CA ALA A 34 -21.74 -34.38 -14.38
C ALA A 34 -21.84 -34.74 -12.88
N LEU A 35 -22.04 -36.01 -12.54
CA LEU A 35 -22.36 -36.46 -11.17
C LEU A 35 -21.19 -37.12 -10.42
N SER A 36 -20.03 -37.33 -11.07
CA SER A 36 -18.86 -37.93 -10.42
C SER A 36 -17.66 -36.99 -10.47
N THR A 37 -17.04 -36.72 -9.32
CA THR A 37 -15.70 -36.15 -9.23
C THR A 37 -14.69 -37.16 -9.78
N GLY A 38 -14.44 -37.13 -11.09
CA GLY A 38 -13.33 -37.87 -11.70
C GLY A 38 -12.05 -37.08 -11.48
N TYR A 39 -11.01 -37.70 -10.92
CA TYR A 39 -9.67 -37.14 -10.94
C TYR A 39 -8.85 -37.90 -11.99
N ILE A 40 -8.11 -37.17 -12.81
CA ILE A 40 -7.12 -37.75 -13.73
C ILE A 40 -5.82 -37.84 -12.94
N LYS A 41 -5.39 -39.06 -12.61
CA LYS A 41 -4.10 -39.29 -11.97
C LYS A 41 -3.05 -39.56 -13.04
N PHE A 42 -2.06 -38.70 -13.09
CA PHE A 42 -0.82 -38.99 -13.80
C PHE A 42 0.18 -39.54 -12.76
N GLU A 43 0.61 -40.78 -12.93
CA GLU A 43 1.68 -41.39 -12.11
C GLU A 43 2.93 -41.50 -12.97
N ALA A 44 4.03 -40.89 -12.52
CA ALA A 44 5.35 -41.11 -13.07
C ALA A 44 6.36 -41.16 -11.93
N ASP A 45 7.34 -42.05 -12.02
CA ASP A 45 8.36 -42.23 -10.98
C ASP A 45 9.31 -41.03 -10.84
N GLN A 46 9.34 -40.12 -11.83
CA GLN A 46 10.29 -39.00 -11.87
C GLN A 46 9.66 -37.68 -12.33
N SER A 47 8.96 -37.66 -13.47
CA SER A 47 8.32 -36.42 -13.95
C SER A 47 7.19 -36.65 -14.96
N ILE A 48 6.26 -35.70 -15.03
CA ILE A 48 5.28 -35.55 -16.12
C ILE A 48 5.51 -34.18 -16.74
N SER A 49 5.71 -34.13 -18.06
CA SER A 49 5.89 -32.87 -18.79
C SER A 49 5.04 -32.87 -20.06
N GLN A 50 4.25 -31.82 -20.23
CA GLN A 50 3.50 -31.53 -21.46
C GLN A 50 3.97 -30.19 -21.99
N SER A 51 4.42 -30.16 -23.24
CA SER A 51 4.81 -28.93 -23.94
C SER A 51 4.06 -28.82 -25.25
N VAL A 52 3.44 -27.67 -25.50
CA VAL A 52 2.78 -27.35 -26.78
C VAL A 52 3.21 -25.95 -27.19
N GLY A 53 4.07 -25.88 -28.22
CA GLY A 53 4.62 -24.61 -28.68
C GLY A 53 5.47 -23.93 -27.60
N THR A 54 5.01 -22.77 -27.13
CA THR A 54 5.70 -21.97 -26.11
C THR A 54 5.21 -22.21 -24.68
N ALA A 55 4.18 -23.03 -24.48
CA ALA A 55 3.63 -23.34 -23.16
C ALA A 55 4.09 -24.72 -22.68
N SER A 56 4.38 -24.84 -21.38
CA SER A 56 4.72 -26.09 -20.72
C SER A 56 4.06 -26.26 -19.35
N LEU A 57 3.67 -27.50 -19.05
CA LEU A 57 3.20 -27.97 -17.75
C LEU A 57 4.14 -29.09 -17.31
N GLY A 58 4.80 -28.92 -16.17
CA GLY A 58 5.70 -29.90 -15.58
C GLY A 58 5.35 -30.20 -14.13
N ILE A 59 5.30 -31.48 -13.75
CA ILE A 59 5.22 -31.93 -12.35
C ILE A 59 6.49 -32.73 -12.08
N PHE A 60 7.28 -32.27 -11.13
CA PHE A 60 8.57 -32.84 -10.77
C PHE A 60 8.55 -33.26 -9.32
N ASN A 61 9.08 -34.44 -9.04
CA ASN A 61 9.30 -34.91 -7.69
C ASN A 61 10.75 -35.39 -7.62
N ASP A 62 11.64 -34.56 -7.08
CA ASP A 62 12.96 -35.03 -6.71
C ASP A 62 12.93 -35.61 -5.28
N LEU A 63 13.95 -36.38 -4.92
CA LEU A 63 13.99 -37.10 -3.64
C LEU A 63 13.95 -36.18 -2.41
N GLU A 64 14.11 -34.86 -2.57
CA GLU A 64 14.18 -33.88 -1.49
C GLU A 64 13.08 -32.79 -1.58
N ASN A 65 12.52 -32.51 -2.76
CA ASN A 65 11.52 -31.49 -3.02
C ASN A 65 10.55 -31.89 -4.16
N GLY A 66 9.25 -31.77 -3.90
CA GLY A 66 8.22 -31.81 -4.93
C GLY A 66 7.90 -30.40 -5.45
N ALA A 67 7.84 -30.23 -6.78
CA ALA A 67 7.51 -28.95 -7.41
C ALA A 67 6.52 -29.13 -8.58
N ILE A 68 5.57 -28.21 -8.70
CA ILE A 68 4.74 -28.03 -9.89
C ILE A 68 5.28 -26.80 -10.62
N MET A 69 5.75 -26.99 -11.85
CA MET A 69 6.20 -25.91 -12.71
C MET A 69 5.17 -25.66 -13.80
N LEU A 70 4.62 -24.46 -13.80
CA LEU A 70 3.81 -23.94 -14.90
C LEU A 70 4.67 -22.92 -15.64
N GLY A 71 4.86 -23.08 -16.94
CA GLY A 71 5.73 -22.23 -17.74
C GLY A 71 5.06 -21.79 -19.03
N THR A 72 5.27 -20.54 -19.41
CA THR A 72 4.99 -20.07 -20.77
C THR A 72 6.18 -19.26 -21.27
N SER A 73 6.36 -19.20 -22.58
CA SER A 73 7.40 -18.41 -23.23
C SER A 73 6.79 -17.54 -24.33
N GLY A 74 7.48 -16.46 -24.65
CA GLY A 74 7.04 -15.46 -25.62
C GLY A 74 6.34 -14.26 -24.98
N PRO A 75 6.20 -13.16 -25.73
CA PRO A 75 5.76 -11.86 -25.21
C PRO A 75 4.28 -11.83 -24.78
N ALA A 76 3.50 -12.86 -25.10
CA ALA A 76 2.09 -12.98 -24.72
C ALA A 76 1.81 -14.26 -23.92
N GLY A 77 2.85 -14.89 -23.35
CA GLY A 77 2.69 -16.05 -22.50
C GLY A 77 1.94 -15.68 -21.23
N THR A 78 0.88 -16.42 -20.87
CA THR A 78 0.15 -16.16 -19.62
C THR A 78 -0.26 -17.46 -18.95
N ILE A 79 -0.06 -17.54 -17.64
CA ILE A 79 -0.58 -18.63 -16.80
C ILE A 79 -1.75 -18.05 -16.02
N SER A 80 -2.95 -18.61 -16.18
CA SER A 80 -4.13 -18.20 -15.45
C SER A 80 -4.73 -19.38 -14.69
N LEU A 81 -4.81 -19.26 -13.37
CA LEU A 81 -5.54 -20.19 -12.50
C LEU A 81 -6.76 -19.44 -11.96
N CYS A 82 -7.97 -19.94 -12.24
CA CYS A 82 -9.21 -19.32 -11.82
C CYS A 82 -10.13 -20.36 -11.17
N THR A 83 -10.74 -20.01 -10.05
CA THR A 83 -11.81 -20.81 -9.44
C THR A 83 -13.18 -20.34 -9.97
N PRO A 84 -13.91 -21.17 -10.73
CA PRO A 84 -15.27 -20.83 -11.12
C PRO A 84 -16.20 -21.01 -9.91
N GLY A 85 -16.62 -19.91 -9.30
CA GLY A 85 -17.61 -19.91 -8.22
C GLY A 85 -18.65 -18.81 -8.44
N PRO A 86 -19.95 -19.06 -8.14
CA PRO A 86 -20.93 -18.00 -8.14
C PRO A 86 -20.57 -16.95 -7.08
N GLY A 87 -20.25 -15.73 -7.53
CA GLY A 87 -20.07 -14.56 -6.67
C GLY A 87 -18.67 -14.36 -6.08
N LEU A 88 -17.77 -15.34 -6.13
CA LEU A 88 -16.38 -15.17 -5.71
C LEU A 88 -15.47 -15.80 -6.76
N ALA A 89 -14.61 -14.98 -7.36
CA ALA A 89 -13.54 -15.45 -8.22
C ALA A 89 -12.21 -15.23 -7.50
N SER A 90 -11.38 -16.27 -7.47
CA SER A 90 -9.96 -16.12 -7.16
C SER A 90 -9.19 -16.39 -8.44
N SER A 91 -8.34 -15.46 -8.84
CA SER A 91 -7.51 -15.57 -10.02
C SER A 91 -6.04 -15.31 -9.70
N LEU A 92 -5.16 -16.18 -10.18
CA LEU A 92 -3.73 -15.95 -10.29
C LEU A 92 -3.39 -15.81 -11.78
N GLY A 93 -2.74 -14.70 -12.14
CA GLY A 93 -2.19 -14.42 -13.46
C GLY A 93 -0.68 -14.22 -13.37
N LEU A 94 0.08 -14.88 -14.24
CA LEU A 94 1.49 -14.56 -14.48
C LEU A 94 1.67 -14.24 -15.96
N SER A 95 2.27 -13.09 -16.26
CA SER A 95 2.64 -12.66 -17.61
C SER A 95 4.03 -12.00 -17.61
N PRO A 96 4.63 -11.71 -18.78
CA PRO A 96 5.89 -10.97 -18.85
C PRO A 96 5.85 -9.60 -18.18
N GLU A 97 4.68 -8.98 -18.10
CA GLU A 97 4.46 -7.69 -17.46
C GLU A 97 4.42 -7.78 -15.93
N GLY A 98 4.16 -8.97 -15.38
CA GLY A 98 4.15 -9.16 -13.93
C GLY A 98 3.29 -10.31 -13.41
N LEU A 99 3.00 -10.23 -12.11
CA LEU A 99 2.15 -11.14 -11.36
C LEU A 99 0.89 -10.40 -10.91
N PHE A 100 -0.25 -11.07 -11.04
CA PHE A 100 -1.56 -10.58 -10.63
C PHE A 100 -2.24 -11.64 -9.77
N LEU A 101 -2.65 -11.28 -8.56
CA LEU A 101 -3.51 -12.06 -7.69
C LEU A 101 -4.77 -11.25 -7.45
N CYS A 102 -5.93 -11.87 -7.56
CA CYS A 102 -7.19 -11.23 -7.26
C CYS A 102 -8.10 -12.23 -6.54
N SER A 103 -8.83 -11.74 -5.55
CA SER A 103 -9.83 -12.51 -4.82
C SER A 103 -11.00 -11.63 -4.45
N GLY A 104 -12.20 -12.06 -4.84
CA GLY A 104 -13.43 -11.41 -4.41
C GLY A 104 -14.53 -11.39 -5.46
N PRO A 105 -15.63 -10.72 -5.13
CA PRO A 105 -16.73 -10.48 -6.07
C PRO A 105 -16.36 -9.34 -7.02
N GLY A 106 -16.22 -9.62 -8.32
CA GLY A 106 -16.18 -8.63 -9.40
C GLY A 106 -15.47 -7.31 -9.04
N GLU A 107 -16.21 -6.20 -9.10
CA GLU A 107 -15.71 -4.83 -8.88
C GLU A 107 -15.21 -4.55 -7.44
N ALA A 108 -15.45 -5.41 -6.46
CA ALA A 108 -15.03 -5.21 -5.06
C ALA A 108 -13.95 -6.20 -4.62
N SER A 109 -13.07 -6.59 -5.54
CA SER A 109 -12.04 -7.58 -5.28
C SER A 109 -10.82 -6.99 -4.58
N ALA A 110 -10.18 -7.80 -3.74
CA ALA A 110 -8.83 -7.52 -3.25
C ALA A 110 -7.83 -8.01 -4.31
N ALA A 111 -6.83 -7.19 -4.63
CA ALA A 111 -5.81 -7.56 -5.61
C ALA A 111 -4.39 -7.25 -5.12
N ILE A 112 -3.45 -8.08 -5.58
CA ILE A 112 -2.01 -7.87 -5.47
C ILE A 112 -1.46 -7.87 -6.89
N THR A 113 -0.87 -6.75 -7.31
CA THR A 113 -0.24 -6.61 -8.61
C THR A 113 1.24 -6.32 -8.39
N MET A 114 2.11 -7.07 -9.05
CA MET A 114 3.55 -6.86 -9.02
C MET A 114 4.06 -6.78 -10.45
N SER A 115 4.65 -5.65 -10.81
CA SER A 115 5.34 -5.44 -12.09
C SER A 115 6.81 -5.10 -11.86
N ALA A 116 7.56 -4.83 -12.93
CA ALA A 116 8.94 -4.36 -12.83
C ALA A 116 9.09 -3.00 -12.14
N GLU A 117 8.04 -2.16 -12.19
CA GLU A 117 8.09 -0.76 -11.73
C GLU A 117 7.37 -0.56 -10.39
N LYS A 118 6.45 -1.45 -10.02
CA LYS A 118 5.65 -1.28 -8.80
C LYS A 118 5.13 -2.58 -8.19
N LEU A 119 4.92 -2.53 -6.87
CA LEU A 119 4.08 -3.45 -6.11
C LEU A 119 2.82 -2.70 -5.64
N GLU A 120 1.64 -3.26 -5.90
CA GLU A 120 0.36 -2.66 -5.56
C GLU A 120 -0.53 -3.66 -4.82
N LEU A 121 -1.06 -3.25 -3.67
CA LEU A 121 -2.08 -3.94 -2.90
C LEU A 121 -3.34 -3.08 -2.97
N SER A 122 -4.46 -3.61 -3.43
CA SER A 122 -5.72 -2.86 -3.51
C SER A 122 -6.88 -3.66 -2.93
N MET A 123 -7.85 -2.92 -2.38
CA MET A 123 -9.07 -3.49 -1.81
C MET A 123 -10.27 -2.63 -2.20
N GLY A 124 -11.18 -3.21 -2.97
CA GLY A 124 -12.40 -2.56 -3.45
C GLY A 124 -12.28 -2.03 -4.88
N PRO A 125 -13.26 -1.24 -5.34
CA PRO A 125 -13.31 -0.81 -6.73
C PRO A 125 -12.16 0.13 -7.12
N PRO A 126 -11.69 0.06 -8.37
CA PRO A 126 -10.70 1.00 -8.88
C PRO A 126 -11.10 2.44 -8.61
N GLY A 127 -10.16 3.24 -8.07
CA GLY A 127 -10.35 4.66 -7.78
C GLY A 127 -10.98 4.99 -6.42
N THR A 128 -11.82 4.12 -5.87
CA THR A 128 -12.52 4.35 -4.58
C THR A 128 -11.99 3.49 -3.44
N GLY A 129 -11.43 2.31 -3.75
CA GLY A 129 -10.86 1.40 -2.77
C GLY A 129 -9.60 1.91 -2.08
N SER A 130 -9.23 1.21 -1.00
CA SER A 130 -7.95 1.40 -0.32
C SER A 130 -6.82 0.82 -1.18
N MET A 131 -5.65 1.46 -1.16
CA MET A 131 -4.50 1.05 -1.96
C MET A 131 -3.19 1.30 -1.23
N ILE A 132 -2.25 0.38 -1.37
CA ILE A 132 -0.84 0.55 -1.01
C ILE A 132 -0.03 0.36 -2.29
N THR A 133 0.76 1.35 -2.66
CA THR A 133 1.64 1.29 -3.83
C THR A 133 3.08 1.52 -3.39
N MET A 134 3.99 0.65 -3.81
CA MET A 134 5.42 0.77 -3.60
C MET A 134 6.11 0.86 -4.96
N THR A 135 6.89 1.91 -5.15
CA THR A 135 7.80 2.10 -6.28
C THR A 135 9.24 2.18 -5.75
N ASP A 136 10.21 2.39 -6.64
CA ASP A 136 11.58 2.72 -6.28
C ASP A 136 11.71 4.09 -5.59
N GLU A 137 10.82 5.03 -5.92
CA GLU A 137 10.83 6.40 -5.40
C GLU A 137 9.95 6.60 -4.14
N SER A 138 8.92 5.78 -3.90
CA SER A 138 7.97 6.06 -2.82
C SER A 138 7.17 4.85 -2.33
N ILE A 139 6.59 5.00 -1.14
CA ILE A 139 5.51 4.14 -0.62
C ILE A 139 4.28 5.01 -0.38
N THR A 140 3.20 4.74 -1.09
CA THR A 140 1.95 5.49 -1.03
C THR A 140 0.83 4.64 -0.41
N PHE A 141 0.13 5.21 0.55
CA PHE A 141 -1.07 4.68 1.20
C PHE A 141 -2.25 5.56 0.82
N LYS A 142 -3.31 4.96 0.29
CA LYS A 142 -4.56 5.64 -0.05
C LYS A 142 -5.73 4.98 0.67
N VAL A 143 -6.55 5.77 1.34
CA VAL A 143 -7.83 5.36 1.94
C VAL A 143 -8.87 6.43 1.65
N GLY A 144 -9.78 6.15 0.72
CA GLY A 144 -10.73 7.16 0.23
C GLY A 144 -10.01 8.32 -0.46
N GLU A 145 -10.20 9.53 0.05
CA GLU A 145 -9.55 10.77 -0.45
C GLU A 145 -8.19 11.05 0.22
N VAL A 146 -7.89 10.37 1.32
CA VAL A 146 -6.64 10.55 2.05
C VAL A 146 -5.52 9.79 1.36
N VAL A 147 -4.45 10.50 1.00
CA VAL A 147 -3.21 9.95 0.46
C VAL A 147 -2.06 10.33 1.37
N ILE A 148 -1.26 9.34 1.75
CA ILE A 148 -0.01 9.52 2.50
C ILE A 148 1.09 8.86 1.68
N SER A 149 2.13 9.62 1.32
CA SER A 149 3.29 9.12 0.58
C SER A 149 4.54 9.32 1.42
N ILE A 150 5.36 8.27 1.51
CA ILE A 150 6.69 8.29 2.11
C ILE A 150 7.69 8.29 0.95
N THR A 151 8.50 9.33 0.87
CA THR A 151 9.57 9.49 -0.12
C THR A 151 10.92 9.69 0.60
N PRO A 152 12.06 9.69 -0.10
CA PRO A 152 13.35 10.05 0.50
C PRO A 152 13.37 11.45 1.14
N GLU A 153 12.53 12.36 0.68
CA GLU A 153 12.41 13.74 1.18
C GLU A 153 11.52 13.85 2.44
N GLY A 154 10.71 12.84 2.74
CA GLY A 154 9.87 12.80 3.94
C GLY A 154 8.47 12.21 3.73
N ILE A 155 7.53 12.62 4.59
CA ILE A 155 6.13 12.20 4.54
C ILE A 155 5.30 13.34 3.97
N VAL A 156 4.57 13.07 2.89
CA VAL A 156 3.62 14.00 2.26
C VAL A 156 2.22 13.45 2.47
N SER A 157 1.29 14.28 2.94
CA SER A 157 -0.11 13.90 3.09
C SER A 157 -1.03 14.91 2.41
N THR A 158 -2.09 14.41 1.77
CA THR A 158 -3.20 15.23 1.26
C THR A 158 -4.36 15.34 2.23
N SER A 159 -4.21 14.82 3.46
CA SER A 159 -5.24 14.89 4.48
C SER A 159 -5.46 16.34 4.93
N PRO A 160 -6.72 16.80 5.12
CA PRO A 160 -6.99 18.12 5.69
C PRO A 160 -6.51 18.26 7.14
N THR A 161 -6.46 17.14 7.87
CA THR A 161 -5.96 17.06 9.24
C THR A 161 -5.04 15.85 9.38
N VAL A 162 -3.93 16.03 10.08
CA VAL A 162 -3.00 14.96 10.45
C VAL A 162 -3.00 14.83 11.96
N GLU A 163 -3.46 13.71 12.48
CA GLU A 163 -3.48 13.40 13.90
C GLU A 163 -2.44 12.34 14.23
N VAL A 164 -1.52 12.65 15.15
CA VAL A 164 -0.56 11.74 15.75
C VAL A 164 -1.01 11.49 17.18
N ASN A 165 -1.53 10.30 17.44
CA ASN A 165 -2.02 9.90 18.76
C ASN A 165 -1.03 8.91 19.38
N CYS A 166 -0.25 9.38 20.35
CA CYS A 166 0.60 8.60 21.23
C CYS A 166 0.03 8.69 22.65
N GLU A 167 0.19 7.65 23.48
CA GLU A 167 -0.45 7.52 24.81
C GLU A 167 -0.47 8.84 25.62
N ASP A 168 0.67 9.52 25.72
CA ASP A 168 0.81 10.80 26.43
C ASP A 168 1.03 12.01 25.51
N THR A 169 0.98 11.83 24.18
CA THR A 169 1.28 12.91 23.23
C THR A 169 0.33 12.86 22.04
N ASN A 170 -0.57 13.83 21.98
CA ASN A 170 -1.49 14.00 20.86
C ASN A 170 -1.10 15.25 20.07
N ILE A 171 -0.85 15.12 18.78
CA ILE A 171 -0.55 16.25 17.89
C ILE A 171 -1.56 16.25 16.75
N SER A 172 -2.30 17.34 16.58
CA SER A 172 -3.14 17.55 15.40
C SER A 172 -2.62 18.74 14.59
N ILE A 173 -2.34 18.51 13.31
CA ILE A 173 -1.89 19.52 12.35
C ILE A 173 -3.00 19.71 11.33
N SER A 174 -3.45 20.95 11.15
CA SER A 174 -4.52 21.32 10.21
C SER A 174 -4.22 22.64 9.52
N ALA A 175 -5.10 23.07 8.62
CA ALA A 175 -5.05 24.41 8.04
C ALA A 175 -5.30 25.53 9.07
N GLU A 176 -5.95 25.22 10.20
CA GLU A 176 -6.23 26.18 11.28
C GLU A 176 -5.02 26.36 12.20
N GLY A 177 -4.14 25.36 12.28
CA GLY A 177 -2.98 25.41 13.16
C GLY A 177 -2.44 24.04 13.58
N ILE A 178 -1.55 24.08 14.57
CA ILE A 178 -0.97 22.92 15.26
C ILE A 178 -1.51 22.93 16.70
N ASN A 179 -2.12 21.84 17.13
CA ASN A 179 -2.45 21.59 18.53
C ASN A 179 -1.64 20.39 19.02
N GLU A 180 -0.90 20.57 20.10
CA GLU A 180 0.00 19.61 20.71
C GLU A 180 -0.39 19.46 22.19
N GLN A 181 -0.78 18.27 22.60
CA GLN A 181 -1.05 17.92 23.99
C GLN A 181 0.00 16.92 24.46
N VAL A 182 0.75 17.26 25.51
CA VAL A 182 1.74 16.40 26.17
C VAL A 182 1.37 16.26 27.64
N ALA A 183 0.77 15.13 28.02
CA ALA A 183 0.15 14.92 29.33
C ALA A 183 -0.86 16.05 29.70
N GLU A 184 -0.57 16.84 30.74
CA GLU A 184 -1.40 17.96 31.21
C GLU A 184 -1.04 19.31 30.55
N VAL A 185 -0.11 19.30 29.60
CA VAL A 185 0.34 20.50 28.87
C VAL A 185 -0.36 20.52 27.51
N THR A 186 -0.95 21.66 27.15
CA THR A 186 -1.51 21.90 25.82
C THR A 186 -0.81 23.09 25.17
N ARG A 187 -0.54 22.97 23.88
CA ARG A 187 0.04 24.01 23.06
C ARG A 187 -0.76 24.13 21.78
N GLU A 188 -1.35 25.29 21.56
CA GLU A 188 -2.05 25.63 20.34
C GLU A 188 -1.24 26.69 19.58
N MET A 189 -1.09 26.51 18.28
CA MET A 189 -0.44 27.47 17.39
C MET A 189 -1.32 27.65 16.17
N ASN A 190 -1.91 28.84 16.05
CA ASN A 190 -2.78 29.22 14.94
C ASN A 190 -2.31 30.55 14.32
N VAL A 191 -3.07 31.08 13.36
CA VAL A 191 -2.74 32.35 12.69
C VAL A 191 -2.88 33.59 13.60
N GLU A 192 -3.64 33.47 14.68
CA GLU A 192 -3.88 34.56 15.64
C GLU A 192 -2.79 34.61 16.73
N GLY A 193 -2.16 33.48 17.03
CA GLY A 193 -1.12 33.39 18.02
C GLY A 193 -0.75 31.97 18.47
N HIS A 194 0.01 31.91 19.55
CA HIS A 194 0.43 30.69 20.22
C HIS A 194 -0.13 30.71 21.65
N ASN A 195 -0.93 29.71 22.02
CA ASN A 195 -1.34 29.48 23.40
C ASN A 195 -0.57 28.29 23.97
N PHE A 196 -0.04 28.43 25.18
CA PHE A 196 0.59 27.36 25.93
C PHE A 196 -0.02 27.29 27.32
N THR A 197 -0.61 26.16 27.66
CA THR A 197 -1.21 25.89 28.96
C THR A 197 -0.46 24.75 29.62
N ALA A 198 -0.01 24.95 30.86
CA ALA A 198 0.60 23.91 31.68
C ALA A 198 0.08 24.05 33.12
N ALA A 199 -0.61 23.00 33.60
CA ALA A 199 -1.23 22.99 34.93
C ALA A 199 -2.14 24.21 35.18
N GLU A 200 -1.73 25.15 36.05
CA GLU A 200 -2.49 26.37 36.38
C GLU A 200 -1.99 27.62 35.62
N THR A 201 -1.04 27.47 34.70
CA THR A 201 -0.45 28.58 33.93
C THR A 201 -0.92 28.55 32.48
N GLU A 202 -1.29 29.71 31.95
CA GLU A 202 -1.63 29.95 30.55
C GLU A 202 -0.75 31.08 30.00
N PHE A 203 -0.20 30.88 28.81
CA PHE A 203 0.75 31.76 28.16
C PHE A 203 0.30 32.00 26.73
N ASN A 204 -0.18 33.20 26.46
CA ASN A 204 -0.72 33.63 25.17
C ASN A 204 0.27 34.59 24.49
N VAL A 205 0.70 34.24 23.28
CA VAL A 205 1.48 35.11 22.38
C VAL A 205 0.63 35.41 21.17
N GLY A 206 0.00 36.58 21.14
CA GLY A 206 -0.81 37.04 20.02
C GLY A 206 -0.13 38.15 19.23
N VAL A 207 -0.77 38.58 18.14
CA VAL A 207 -0.35 39.76 17.36
C VAL A 207 -0.33 41.05 18.19
N GLU A 208 -1.12 41.13 19.25
CA GLU A 208 -1.21 42.28 20.16
C GLU A 208 -0.14 42.26 21.28
N GLY A 209 0.67 41.20 21.36
CA GLY A 209 1.76 41.06 22.32
C GLY A 209 1.65 39.80 23.16
N PHE A 210 2.21 39.88 24.37
CA PHE A 210 2.35 38.76 25.28
C PHE A 210 1.45 38.92 26.52
N VAL A 211 0.67 37.90 26.84
CA VAL A 211 -0.18 37.83 28.06
C VAL A 211 0.09 36.49 28.77
N GLY A 212 0.44 36.54 30.05
CA GLY A 212 0.61 35.36 30.89
C GLY A 212 -0.35 35.39 32.08
N GLU A 213 -1.13 34.34 32.26
CA GLU A 213 -2.00 34.13 33.40
C GLU A 213 -1.50 32.93 34.21
N GLY A 214 -1.48 33.03 35.53
CA GLY A 214 -1.00 31.94 36.37
C GLY A 214 -1.27 32.22 37.85
N PRO A 215 -1.16 31.19 38.72
CA PRO A 215 -1.31 31.38 40.14
C PRO A 215 -0.27 32.39 40.60
N VAL A 216 -0.76 33.54 41.05
CA VAL A 216 0.07 34.56 41.70
C VAL A 216 0.51 33.97 43.04
N LYS A 217 1.51 33.09 43.04
CA LYS A 217 2.45 33.14 44.15
C LYS A 217 3.03 34.55 44.05
N ALA A 218 2.68 35.38 45.02
CA ALA A 218 3.31 36.67 45.25
C ALA A 218 4.81 36.44 45.41
N SER A 219 5.55 36.32 44.30
CA SER A 219 6.94 36.71 44.26
C SER A 219 6.92 38.20 44.01
N GLU A 220 7.52 38.96 44.91
CA GLU A 220 7.85 40.36 44.70
C GLU A 220 8.79 40.45 43.49
N THR A 221 8.21 40.54 42.29
CA THR A 221 8.98 40.69 41.06
C THR A 221 9.26 42.18 40.85
N GLU A 222 10.19 42.73 41.64
CA GLU A 222 10.88 43.99 41.35
C GLU A 222 11.73 43.79 40.07
N GLY A 223 11.13 43.88 38.89
CA GLY A 223 11.91 43.73 37.65
C GLY A 223 11.17 43.92 36.33
N ALA A 224 9.83 43.95 36.34
CA ALA A 224 9.05 44.04 35.10
C ALA A 224 9.22 45.40 34.36
N GLU A 225 9.64 46.47 35.04
CA GLU A 225 9.86 47.76 34.38
C GLU A 225 11.19 47.84 33.60
N ALA A 226 12.15 46.93 33.83
CA ALA A 226 13.48 47.01 33.21
C ALA A 226 13.58 46.30 31.84
N GLN A 227 12.73 45.31 31.56
CA GLN A 227 12.84 44.53 30.33
C GLN A 227 12.13 45.14 29.12
N ASN A 228 11.10 45.97 29.31
CA ASN A 228 10.44 46.62 28.17
C ASN A 228 11.33 47.71 27.52
N SER A 229 12.27 48.28 28.28
CA SER A 229 13.24 49.26 27.77
C SER A 229 14.34 48.63 26.91
N THR A 230 14.71 47.36 27.14
CA THR A 230 15.85 46.73 26.44
C THR A 230 15.46 46.16 25.07
N MET A 231 14.22 45.73 24.86
CA MET A 231 13.76 45.32 23.52
C MET A 231 13.60 46.50 22.55
N HIS A 232 13.11 47.66 23.01
CA HIS A 232 13.02 48.85 22.15
C HIS A 232 14.40 49.41 21.75
N ALA A 233 15.40 49.32 22.64
CA ALA A 233 16.75 49.80 22.35
C ALA A 233 17.47 48.97 21.27
N ASN A 234 17.29 47.64 21.27
CA ASN A 234 17.98 46.77 20.31
C ASN A 234 17.38 46.80 18.89
N ILE A 235 16.09 47.18 18.73
CA ILE A 235 15.49 47.36 17.41
C ILE A 235 15.94 48.69 16.77
N ALA A 236 16.15 49.73 17.58
CA ALA A 236 16.65 51.02 17.10
C ALA A 236 18.10 50.92 16.58
N ASP A 237 18.97 50.16 17.27
CA ASP A 237 20.38 50.02 16.89
C ASP A 237 20.60 49.16 15.63
N ALA A 238 19.71 48.19 15.36
CA ALA A 238 19.80 47.35 14.17
C ALA A 238 19.32 48.06 12.87
N MET A 239 18.55 49.15 12.98
CA MET A 239 18.06 49.91 11.82
C MET A 239 19.01 51.02 11.34
N ASP A 240 20.03 51.40 12.12
CA ASP A 240 20.96 52.49 11.76
C ASP A 240 22.22 52.02 10.97
N THR A 241 22.22 50.79 10.43
CA THR A 241 23.42 50.24 9.73
C THR A 241 23.41 50.41 8.21
N ARG A 242 22.69 51.36 7.59
CA ARG A 242 22.82 51.61 6.14
C ARG A 242 22.54 53.06 5.73
N ILE A 243 23.58 53.90 5.72
CA ILE A 243 24.03 54.75 4.59
C ILE A 243 25.55 55.00 4.83
N GLY A 244 26.37 53.98 4.57
CA GLY A 244 27.82 54.11 4.47
C GLY A 244 28.21 54.08 3.00
N ALA A 245 28.67 55.21 2.49
CA ALA A 245 28.91 55.49 1.07
C ALA A 245 29.81 54.44 0.37
N ILE A 246 29.34 53.92 -0.77
CA ILE A 246 30.21 53.32 -1.79
C ILE A 246 30.77 54.48 -2.61
N LEU A 247 32.03 54.83 -2.36
CA LEU A 247 32.79 55.77 -3.17
C LEU A 247 33.43 54.99 -4.34
N ILE A 248 32.87 55.13 -5.54
CA ILE A 248 33.53 54.67 -6.77
C ILE A 248 34.33 55.86 -7.31
N THR A 249 35.66 55.79 -7.25
CA THR A 249 36.54 56.70 -7.97
C THR A 249 36.84 56.13 -9.36
N ALA A 250 36.68 56.98 -10.37
CA ALA A 250 36.93 56.72 -11.79
C ALA A 250 38.42 56.54 -12.13
#